data_AF-A0A517U032-F1
#
_entry.id   AF-A0A517U032-F1
#
_cell.length_a   1.000
_cell.length_b   1.000
_cell.length_c   1.000
_cell.angle_alpha   90.00
_cell.angle_beta   90.00
_cell.angle_gamma   90.00
#
_symmetry.space_group_name_H-M   'P 1'
#
loop_
_entity.id
_entity.type
_entity.pdbx_description
1 polymer ?
#
loop_
_entity_poly.entity_id
_entity_poly.type
_entity_poly.pdbx_seq_one_letter_code
_entity_poly.pdbx_strand_id
1 'polypeptide(L)'
;MDDFRDMAQSPQQRRRFERLLLLAAERGDADLVAERLGWGVDPNCSFGRGRTPLLANVRGSCPSAATVRALLRHGADHALTDDAGLSALDYARRKLMRVQDKQPPRPSPSLDENGQLALDPDEQAEMDGMRAELGADGGEFLRLFWKERLRAARRVFNDPREVEAIVEILEEAERREAS
;
A
#
# COMPACT_ATOMS: atom_id res chain seq x y z
N MET A 1 23.08 14.20 -2.74
CA MET A 1 21.98 13.29 -3.12
C MET A 1 21.35 13.94 -4.32
N ASP A 2 21.50 13.37 -5.51
CA ASP A 2 20.77 13.83 -6.68
C ASP A 2 19.28 13.92 -6.31
N ASP A 3 18.65 15.07 -6.57
CA ASP A 3 17.27 15.32 -6.14
C ASP A 3 16.39 14.27 -6.83
N PHE A 4 15.84 13.32 -6.05
CA PHE A 4 14.98 12.26 -6.58
C PHE A 4 13.79 12.85 -7.37
N ARG A 5 13.44 14.12 -7.14
CA ARG A 5 12.50 14.89 -7.96
C ARG A 5 13.00 15.12 -9.38
N ASP A 6 14.24 15.58 -9.55
CA ASP A 6 14.85 15.80 -10.86
C ASP A 6 14.97 14.48 -11.64
N MET A 7 15.35 13.40 -10.94
CA MET A 7 15.42 12.06 -11.53
C MET A 7 14.03 11.52 -11.90
N ALA A 8 13.01 11.74 -11.08
CA ALA A 8 11.64 11.32 -11.38
C ALA A 8 11.04 12.04 -12.58
N GLN A 9 11.44 13.30 -12.82
CA GLN A 9 10.99 14.09 -13.96
C GLN A 9 11.81 13.87 -15.24
N SER A 10 13.04 13.35 -15.12
CA SER A 10 13.91 13.04 -16.26
C SER A 10 13.26 12.00 -17.21
N PRO A 11 13.13 12.27 -18.52
CA PRO A 11 12.54 11.33 -19.48
C PRO A 11 13.21 9.95 -19.50
N GLN A 12 14.51 9.89 -19.21
CA GLN A 12 15.28 8.64 -19.20
C GLN A 12 14.93 7.75 -18.00
N GLN A 13 14.50 8.35 -16.89
CA GLN A 13 14.32 7.65 -15.61
C GLN A 13 12.87 7.63 -15.12
N ARG A 14 12.00 8.53 -15.62
CA ARG A 14 10.58 8.66 -15.28
C ARG A 14 9.86 7.31 -15.22
N ARG A 15 10.04 6.46 -16.24
CA ARG A 15 9.41 5.13 -16.30
C ARG A 15 9.81 4.20 -15.13
N ARG A 16 11.02 4.35 -14.60
CA ARG A 16 11.48 3.60 -13.43
C ARG A 16 10.78 4.07 -12.17
N PHE A 17 10.62 5.38 -11.98
CA PHE A 17 9.94 5.98 -10.85
C PHE A 17 8.42 5.71 -10.87
N GLU A 18 7.77 5.82 -12.03
CA GLU A 18 6.37 5.40 -12.22
C GLU A 18 6.15 3.93 -11.84
N ARG A 19 7.10 3.06 -12.17
CA ARG A 19 7.03 1.64 -11.77
C ARG A 19 7.15 1.45 -10.26
N LEU A 20 7.97 2.25 -9.58
CA LEU A 20 8.08 2.22 -8.12
C LEU A 20 6.76 2.63 -7.46
N LEU A 21 6.09 3.65 -8.00
CA LEU A 21 4.77 4.06 -7.53
C LEU A 21 3.73 2.94 -7.74
N LEU A 22 3.71 2.31 -8.92
CA LEU A 22 2.79 1.21 -9.22
C LEU A 22 2.96 0.05 -8.23
N LEU A 23 4.20 -0.37 -7.95
CA LEU A 23 4.50 -1.46 -7.03
C LEU A 23 4.15 -1.10 -5.58
N ALA A 24 4.38 0.14 -5.16
CA ALA A 24 3.98 0.61 -3.84
C ALA A 24 2.45 0.60 -3.68
N ALA A 25 1.72 1.04 -4.72
CA ALA A 25 0.27 1.04 -4.73
C ALA A 25 -0.31 -0.38 -4.70
N GLU A 26 0.23 -1.31 -5.51
CA GLU A 26 -0.16 -2.73 -5.53
C GLU A 26 0.02 -3.43 -4.18
N ARG A 27 1.00 -2.98 -3.38
CA ARG A 27 1.27 -3.49 -2.02
C ARG A 27 0.41 -2.86 -0.94
N GLY A 28 -0.39 -1.84 -1.25
CA GLY A 28 -1.16 -1.06 -0.27
C GLY A 28 -0.27 -0.25 0.67
N ASP A 29 0.91 0.15 0.22
CA ASP A 29 1.89 0.85 1.05
C ASP A 29 1.69 2.37 0.95
N ALA A 30 0.80 2.92 1.78
CA ALA A 30 0.46 4.34 1.75
C ALA A 30 1.66 5.27 2.01
N ASP A 31 2.57 4.89 2.89
CA ASP A 31 3.77 5.67 3.23
C ASP A 31 4.71 5.77 2.02
N LEU A 32 5.01 4.64 1.39
CA LEU A 32 5.82 4.63 0.17
C LEU A 32 5.09 5.40 -0.94
N VAL A 33 3.79 5.18 -1.14
CA VAL A 33 3.03 5.91 -2.16
C VAL A 33 3.16 7.43 -1.95
N ALA A 34 2.97 7.93 -0.74
CA ALA A 34 3.13 9.35 -0.42
C ALA A 34 4.56 9.86 -0.70
N GLU A 35 5.59 9.08 -0.34
CA GLU A 35 6.98 9.41 -0.62
C GLU A 35 7.26 9.52 -2.13
N ARG A 36 6.79 8.54 -2.92
CA ARG A 36 7.01 8.52 -4.38
C ARG A 36 6.23 9.63 -5.09
N LEU A 37 5.02 9.92 -4.65
CA LEU A 37 4.25 11.08 -5.13
C LEU A 37 4.95 12.40 -4.76
N GLY A 38 5.62 12.47 -3.62
CA GLY A 38 6.46 13.60 -3.20
C GLY A 38 7.67 13.87 -4.10
N TRP A 39 8.05 12.92 -4.96
CA TRP A 39 9.05 13.09 -6.00
C TRP A 39 8.48 13.70 -7.30
N GLY A 40 7.18 13.98 -7.37
CA GLY A 40 6.53 14.52 -8.56
C GLY A 40 6.24 13.48 -9.64
N VAL A 41 6.13 12.21 -9.25
CA VAL A 41 5.70 11.14 -10.15
C VAL A 41 4.23 11.33 -10.51
N ASP A 42 3.90 11.14 -11.78
CA ASP A 42 2.52 11.20 -12.27
C ASP A 42 1.66 10.10 -11.63
N PRO A 43 0.61 10.45 -10.84
CA PRO A 43 -0.26 9.47 -10.21
C PRO A 43 -1.14 8.70 -11.21
N ASN A 44 -1.28 9.20 -12.44
CA ASN A 44 -2.08 8.62 -13.52
C ASN A 44 -1.25 7.79 -14.49
N CYS A 45 0.03 7.53 -14.16
CA CYS A 45 0.89 6.71 -15.01
C CYS A 45 0.24 5.34 -15.30
N SER A 46 0.13 4.97 -16.57
CA SER A 46 -0.45 3.69 -16.95
C SER A 46 0.64 2.73 -17.45
N PHE A 47 0.49 1.47 -17.04
CA PHE A 47 1.27 0.34 -17.53
C PHE A 47 0.41 -0.55 -18.43
N GLY A 48 1.00 -1.65 -18.91
CA GLY A 48 0.31 -2.60 -19.79
C GLY A 48 -1.10 -2.94 -19.31
N ARG A 49 -2.04 -2.88 -20.25
CA ARG A 49 -3.49 -3.02 -20.04
C ARG A 49 -4.20 -1.88 -19.29
N GLY A 50 -3.71 -0.65 -19.40
CA GLY A 50 -4.31 0.51 -18.72
C GLY A 50 -4.16 0.49 -17.20
N ARG A 51 -3.19 -0.26 -16.66
CA ARG A 51 -3.02 -0.43 -15.22
C ARG A 51 -2.43 0.83 -14.58
N THR A 52 -3.26 1.62 -13.90
CA THR A 52 -2.86 2.79 -13.10
C THR A 52 -2.47 2.40 -11.67
N PRO A 53 -1.76 3.25 -10.90
CA PRO A 53 -1.52 3.04 -9.47
C PRO A 53 -2.80 2.79 -8.67
N LEU A 54 -3.88 3.52 -9.00
CA LEU A 54 -5.16 3.39 -8.32
C LEU A 54 -5.80 2.02 -8.60
N LEU A 55 -5.81 1.58 -9.88
CA LEU A 55 -6.23 0.22 -10.26
C LEU A 55 -5.33 -0.86 -9.65
N ALA A 56 -4.02 -0.62 -9.56
CA ALA A 56 -3.07 -1.56 -9.00
C ALA A 56 -3.33 -1.80 -7.51
N ASN A 57 -3.66 -0.76 -6.74
CA ASN A 57 -4.03 -0.88 -5.34
C ASN A 57 -5.26 -1.75 -5.13
N VAL A 58 -6.36 -1.45 -5.83
CA VAL A 58 -7.63 -2.16 -5.65
C VAL A 58 -7.50 -3.62 -6.09
N ARG A 59 -6.76 -3.90 -7.17
CA ARG A 59 -6.52 -5.25 -7.68
C ARG A 59 -5.53 -6.05 -6.83
N GLY A 60 -4.67 -5.38 -6.08
CA GLY A 60 -3.67 -5.99 -5.20
C GLY A 60 -4.29 -6.85 -4.10
N SER A 61 -3.50 -7.75 -3.52
CA SER A 61 -3.97 -8.65 -2.46
C SER A 61 -4.16 -7.96 -1.11
N CYS A 62 -3.54 -6.79 -0.92
CA CYS A 62 -3.64 -5.95 0.27
C CYS A 62 -4.09 -4.54 -0.16
N PRO A 63 -5.35 -4.37 -0.59
CA PRO A 63 -5.87 -3.05 -0.93
C PRO A 63 -5.87 -2.15 0.31
N SER A 64 -5.65 -0.85 0.14
CA SER A 64 -5.58 0.10 1.26
C SER A 64 -6.32 1.40 0.95
N ALA A 65 -7.29 1.72 1.79
CA ALA A 65 -8.04 2.96 1.74
C ALA A 65 -7.13 4.19 1.93
N ALA A 66 -6.08 4.06 2.75
CA ALA A 66 -5.08 5.11 2.93
C ALA A 66 -4.29 5.37 1.64
N THR A 67 -3.91 4.32 0.91
CA THR A 67 -3.27 4.46 -0.41
C THR A 67 -4.18 5.15 -1.42
N VAL A 68 -5.47 4.78 -1.48
CA VAL A 68 -6.44 5.44 -2.37
C VAL A 68 -6.56 6.91 -2.04
N ARG A 69 -6.70 7.28 -0.75
CA ARG A 69 -6.72 8.69 -0.32
C ARG A 69 -5.46 9.45 -0.71
N ALA A 70 -4.28 8.83 -0.56
CA ALA A 70 -3.02 9.46 -0.94
C ALA A 70 -2.97 9.73 -2.45
N LEU A 71 -3.32 8.74 -3.28
CA LEU A 71 -3.38 8.90 -4.73
C LEU A 71 -4.36 10.00 -5.16
N LEU A 72 -5.59 9.99 -4.64
CA LEU A 72 -6.60 11.00 -4.96
C LEU A 72 -6.16 12.41 -4.54
N ARG A 73 -5.56 12.57 -3.35
CA ARG A 73 -5.02 13.85 -2.88
C ARG A 73 -3.94 14.42 -3.80
N HIS A 74 -3.21 13.56 -4.49
CA HIS A 74 -2.17 13.95 -5.45
C HIS A 74 -2.69 14.08 -6.89
N GLY A 75 -4.01 13.98 -7.12
CA GLY A 75 -4.62 14.17 -8.45
C GLY A 75 -4.73 12.90 -9.29
N ALA A 76 -4.74 11.73 -8.65
CA ALA A 76 -5.12 10.51 -9.35
C ALA A 76 -6.57 10.59 -9.84
N ASP A 77 -6.76 10.33 -11.13
CA ASP A 77 -8.06 10.25 -11.79
C ASP A 77 -8.66 8.87 -11.53
N HIS A 78 -9.79 8.86 -10.81
CA HIS A 78 -10.51 7.63 -10.45
C HIS A 78 -11.37 7.10 -11.60
N ALA A 79 -11.67 7.90 -12.62
CA ALA A 79 -12.47 7.51 -13.77
C ALA A 79 -11.65 6.73 -14.82
N LEU A 80 -10.31 6.71 -14.71
CA LEU A 80 -9.47 5.93 -15.60
C LEU A 80 -9.80 4.44 -15.55
N THR A 81 -10.09 3.89 -16.73
CA THR A 81 -10.41 2.47 -16.92
C THR A 81 -9.23 1.70 -17.50
N ASP A 82 -9.17 0.41 -17.18
CA ASP A 82 -8.25 -0.52 -17.82
C ASP A 82 -8.77 -0.98 -19.21
N ASP A 83 -8.02 -1.84 -19.91
CA ASP A 83 -8.42 -2.36 -21.24
C ASP A 83 -9.75 -3.13 -21.23
N ALA A 84 -10.22 -3.57 -20.06
CA ALA A 84 -11.52 -4.23 -19.92
C ALA A 84 -12.68 -3.23 -19.70
N GLY A 85 -12.39 -1.93 -19.74
CA GLY A 85 -13.36 -0.86 -19.49
C GLY A 85 -13.78 -0.75 -18.03
N LEU A 86 -12.95 -1.24 -17.10
CA LEU A 86 -13.27 -1.25 -15.67
C LEU A 86 -12.47 -0.20 -14.93
N SER A 87 -13.19 0.64 -14.17
CA SER A 87 -12.62 1.62 -13.26
C SER A 87 -12.14 0.96 -11.97
N ALA A 88 -11.48 1.73 -11.12
CA ALA A 88 -11.12 1.26 -9.79
C ALA A 88 -12.34 0.98 -8.91
N LEU A 89 -13.41 1.76 -9.03
CA LEU A 89 -14.64 1.54 -8.29
C LEU A 89 -15.31 0.21 -8.69
N ASP A 90 -15.31 -0.12 -9.99
CA ASP A 90 -15.83 -1.39 -10.48
C ASP A 90 -15.10 -2.59 -9.88
N TYR A 91 -13.76 -2.51 -9.82
CA TYR A 91 -12.95 -3.54 -9.17
C TYR A 91 -13.19 -3.62 -7.66
N ALA A 92 -13.36 -2.48 -6.99
CA ALA A 92 -13.59 -2.41 -5.55
C ALA A 92 -14.93 -3.08 -5.19
N ARG A 93 -16.01 -2.75 -5.91
CA ARG A 93 -17.34 -3.37 -5.75
C ARG A 93 -17.29 -4.88 -5.97
N ARG A 94 -16.67 -5.33 -7.06
CA ARG A 94 -16.50 -6.77 -7.36
C ARG A 94 -15.69 -7.48 -6.27
N LYS A 95 -14.68 -6.82 -5.70
CA LYS A 95 -13.89 -7.38 -4.61
C LYS A 95 -14.71 -7.45 -3.33
N LEU A 96 -15.45 -6.41 -2.98
CA LEU A 96 -16.30 -6.36 -1.80
C LEU A 96 -17.28 -7.53 -1.78
N MET A 97 -17.95 -7.79 -2.90
CA MET A 97 -18.86 -8.94 -3.06
C MET A 97 -18.17 -10.29 -2.77
N ARG A 98 -16.89 -10.46 -3.16
CA ARG A 98 -16.13 -11.70 -2.95
C ARG A 98 -15.58 -11.86 -1.54
N VAL A 99 -15.47 -10.75 -0.81
CA VAL A 99 -14.88 -10.70 0.54
C VAL A 99 -15.97 -10.81 1.61
N GLN A 100 -17.17 -10.27 1.38
CA GLN A 100 -18.32 -10.40 2.28
C GLN A 100 -18.72 -11.87 2.51
N ASP A 101 -18.49 -12.75 1.53
CA ASP A 101 -18.80 -14.18 1.64
C ASP A 101 -17.79 -14.99 2.46
N LYS A 102 -16.68 -14.39 2.91
CA LYS A 102 -15.59 -15.11 3.57
C LYS A 102 -15.58 -14.86 5.08
N GLN A 103 -15.27 -15.92 5.84
CA GLN A 103 -15.07 -15.87 7.29
C GLN A 103 -14.14 -14.71 7.69
N PRO A 104 -14.31 -14.12 8.89
CA PRO A 104 -13.44 -13.06 9.37
C PRO A 104 -11.97 -13.53 9.33
N PRO A 105 -11.05 -12.63 8.95
CA PRO A 105 -9.64 -12.97 8.81
C PRO A 105 -9.08 -13.49 10.12
N ARG A 106 -8.32 -14.60 10.06
CA ARG A 106 -7.57 -15.08 11.23
C ARG A 106 -6.32 -14.22 11.38
N PRO A 107 -5.93 -13.82 12.61
CA PRO A 107 -4.67 -13.13 12.83
C PRO A 107 -3.51 -14.00 12.35
N SER A 108 -2.43 -13.35 11.91
CA SER A 108 -1.20 -14.05 11.51
C SER A 108 -0.68 -14.90 12.69
N PRO A 109 -0.13 -16.10 12.44
CA PRO A 109 0.53 -16.90 13.48
C PRO A 109 1.66 -16.16 14.20
N SER A 110 2.22 -15.13 13.56
CA SER A 110 3.26 -14.28 14.15
C SER A 110 2.72 -13.19 15.08
N LEU A 111 1.41 -13.13 15.32
CA LEU A 111 0.78 -12.17 16.23
C LEU A 111 0.20 -12.88 17.46
N ASP A 112 0.36 -12.25 18.62
CA ASP A 112 -0.31 -12.67 19.85
C ASP A 112 -1.76 -12.14 19.94
N GLU A 113 -2.46 -12.45 21.03
CA GLU A 113 -3.82 -12.00 21.30
C GLU A 113 -3.97 -10.47 21.42
N ASN A 114 -2.86 -9.75 21.65
CA ASN A 114 -2.81 -8.29 21.74
C ASN A 114 -2.37 -7.63 20.41
N GLY A 115 -2.15 -8.43 19.36
CA GLY A 115 -1.66 -7.96 18.06
C GLY A 115 -0.20 -7.48 18.07
N GLN A 116 0.59 -7.92 19.04
CA GLN A 116 2.06 -7.77 19.08
C GLN A 116 2.73 -8.96 18.39
N LEU A 117 4.01 -8.80 18.00
CA LEU A 117 4.77 -9.92 17.46
C LEU A 117 4.93 -11.00 18.54
N ALA A 118 4.41 -12.19 18.28
CA ALA A 118 4.72 -13.37 19.06
C ALA A 118 6.13 -13.84 18.66
N LEU A 119 7.09 -13.68 19.57
CA LEU A 119 8.44 -14.22 19.41
C LEU A 119 8.56 -15.54 20.17
N ASP A 120 9.14 -16.54 19.53
CA ASP A 120 9.59 -17.75 20.20
C ASP A 120 10.83 -17.45 21.08
N PRO A 121 11.13 -18.22 22.15
CA PRO A 121 12.31 -18.01 23.00
C PRO A 121 13.63 -17.87 22.23
N ASP A 122 13.80 -18.60 21.14
CA ASP A 122 15.02 -18.50 20.31
C ASP A 122 15.11 -17.14 19.59
N GLU A 123 13.99 -16.66 19.05
CA GLU A 123 13.92 -15.33 18.41
C GLU A 123 14.11 -14.20 19.43
N GLN A 124 13.55 -14.37 20.64
CA GLN A 124 13.73 -13.41 21.73
C GLN A 124 15.21 -13.32 22.14
N ALA A 125 15.91 -14.46 22.22
CA ALA A 125 17.34 -14.51 22.51
C ALA A 125 18.20 -13.88 21.41
N GLU A 126 17.87 -14.12 20.13
CA GLU A 126 18.51 -13.41 19.01
C GLU A 126 18.31 -11.90 19.12
N MET A 127 17.10 -11.45 19.47
CA MET A 127 16.82 -10.02 19.61
C MET A 127 17.62 -9.36 20.73
N ASP A 128 17.73 -10.05 21.86
CA ASP A 128 18.51 -9.58 23.00
C ASP A 128 20.02 -9.57 22.68
N GLY A 129 20.50 -10.55 21.91
CA GLY A 129 21.85 -10.59 21.36
C GLY A 129 22.14 -9.41 20.41
N MET A 130 21.27 -9.16 19.43
CA MET A 130 21.41 -8.01 18.52
C MET A 130 21.42 -6.67 19.26
N ARG A 131 20.62 -6.53 20.33
CA ARG A 131 20.61 -5.33 21.16
C ARG A 131 21.92 -5.16 21.94
N ALA A 132 22.53 -6.25 22.38
CA ALA A 132 23.83 -6.23 23.04
C ALA A 132 24.97 -5.88 22.06
N GLU A 133 24.93 -6.39 20.83
CA GLU A 133 25.96 -6.17 19.80
C GLU A 133 25.93 -4.76 19.20
N LEU A 134 24.75 -4.24 18.87
CA LEU A 134 24.62 -2.96 18.16
C LEU A 134 24.72 -1.72 19.08
N GLY A 135 24.70 -1.91 20.41
CA GLY A 135 24.82 -0.82 21.38
C GLY A 135 23.74 0.27 21.24
N ALA A 136 24.05 1.49 21.69
CA ALA A 136 23.12 2.63 21.65
C ALA A 136 22.77 3.08 20.22
N ASP A 137 23.68 2.89 19.26
CA ASP A 137 23.51 3.31 17.86
C ASP A 137 22.60 2.37 17.06
N GLY A 138 22.44 1.12 17.49
CA GLY A 138 21.53 0.13 16.90
C GLY A 138 20.04 0.35 17.14
N GLY A 139 19.67 1.27 18.01
CA GLY A 139 18.28 1.46 18.44
C GLY A 139 17.32 1.77 17.29
N GLU A 140 17.78 2.52 16.29
CA GLU A 140 16.98 2.84 15.09
C GLU A 140 16.80 1.63 14.19
N PHE A 141 17.87 0.85 13.94
CA PHE A 141 17.80 -0.39 13.17
C PHE A 141 16.80 -1.36 13.78
N LEU A 142 16.89 -1.61 15.09
CA LEU A 142 15.98 -2.51 15.81
C LEU A 142 14.53 -2.01 15.78
N ARG A 143 14.32 -0.69 15.91
CA ARG A 143 12.99 -0.09 15.78
C ARG A 143 12.42 -0.29 14.38
N LEU A 144 13.23 -0.07 13.35
CA LEU A 144 12.81 -0.22 11.96
C LEU A 144 12.52 -1.69 11.63
N PHE A 145 13.40 -2.60 12.05
CA PHE A 145 13.22 -4.04 11.93
C PHE A 145 11.90 -4.51 12.57
N TRP A 146 11.63 -4.05 13.80
CA TRP A 146 10.40 -4.36 14.51
C TRP A 146 9.16 -3.82 13.79
N LYS A 147 9.23 -2.57 13.34
CA LYS A 147 8.15 -1.92 12.59
C LYS A 147 7.82 -2.71 11.33
N GLU A 148 8.82 -3.14 10.57
CA GLU A 148 8.62 -3.89 9.32
C GLU A 148 8.10 -5.31 9.57
N ARG A 149 8.62 -6.04 10.58
CA ARG A 149 8.07 -7.36 10.97
C ARG A 149 6.60 -7.25 11.39
N LEU A 150 6.28 -6.29 12.26
CA LEU A 150 4.92 -6.08 12.74
C LEU A 150 3.98 -5.69 11.59
N ARG A 151 4.46 -4.85 10.68
CA ARG A 151 3.75 -4.47 9.47
C ARG A 151 3.46 -5.66 8.55
N ALA A 152 4.43 -6.54 8.35
CA ALA A 152 4.25 -7.75 7.57
C ALA A 152 3.27 -8.72 8.25
N ALA A 153 3.37 -8.90 9.57
CA ALA A 153 2.51 -9.79 10.33
C ALA A 153 1.05 -9.30 10.40
N ARG A 154 0.82 -7.99 10.43
CA ARG A 154 -0.52 -7.39 10.45
C ARG A 154 -1.21 -7.31 9.08
N ARG A 155 -0.57 -7.76 8.00
CA ARG A 155 -1.20 -7.75 6.68
C ARG A 155 -2.38 -8.72 6.65
N VAL A 156 -3.57 -8.15 6.61
CA VAL A 156 -4.80 -8.87 6.32
C VAL A 156 -5.04 -8.83 4.82
N PHE A 157 -4.98 -9.99 4.18
CA PHE A 157 -5.26 -10.11 2.76
C PHE A 157 -6.73 -9.88 2.49
N ASN A 158 -7.04 -8.93 1.60
CA ASN A 158 -8.40 -8.52 1.25
C ASN A 158 -9.29 -8.27 2.49
N ASP A 159 -8.83 -7.45 3.43
CA ASP A 159 -9.65 -7.03 4.58
C ASP A 159 -10.98 -6.41 4.11
N PRO A 160 -12.15 -6.97 4.49
CA PRO A 160 -13.45 -6.42 4.12
C PRO A 160 -13.60 -4.94 4.46
N ARG A 161 -13.05 -4.50 5.60
CA ARG A 161 -13.19 -3.12 6.09
C ARG A 161 -12.43 -2.13 5.20
N GLU A 162 -11.23 -2.51 4.78
CA GLU A 162 -10.43 -1.70 3.84
C GLU A 162 -11.12 -1.64 2.47
N VAL A 163 -11.67 -2.76 1.99
CA VAL A 163 -12.35 -2.80 0.70
C VAL A 163 -13.64 -1.97 0.72
N GLU A 164 -14.42 -2.04 1.81
CA GLU A 164 -15.62 -1.22 2.01
C GLU A 164 -15.27 0.28 2.04
N ALA A 165 -14.27 0.66 2.83
CA ALA A 165 -13.79 2.04 2.88
C ALA A 165 -13.30 2.55 1.51
N ILE A 166 -12.65 1.69 0.71
CA ILE A 166 -12.24 2.05 -0.66
C ILE A 166 -13.46 2.36 -1.55
N VAL A 167 -14.50 1.53 -1.48
CA VAL A 167 -15.74 1.77 -2.25
C VAL A 167 -16.34 3.11 -1.87
N GLU A 168 -16.49 3.38 -0.57
CA GLU A 168 -17.04 4.65 -0.07
C GLU A 168 -16.23 5.88 -0.56
N ILE A 169 -14.90 5.82 -0.48
CA ILE A 169 -14.02 6.91 -0.93
C ILE A 169 -14.21 7.19 -2.43
N LEU A 170 -14.29 6.15 -3.25
CA LEU A 170 -14.41 6.30 -4.69
C LEU A 170 -15.80 6.77 -5.11
N GLU A 171 -16.86 6.31 -4.43
CA GLU A 171 -18.22 6.83 -4.63
C GLU A 171 -18.36 8.29 -4.19
N GLU A 172 -17.66 8.71 -3.13
CA GLU A 172 -17.55 10.12 -2.77
C GLU A 172 -16.84 10.95 -3.84
N ALA A 173 -15.80 10.40 -4.46
CA ALA A 173 -15.06 11.09 -5.50
C ALA A 173 -15.94 11.30 -6.75
N GLU A 174 -16.66 10.26 -7.21
CA GLU A 174 -17.64 10.39 -8.32
C GLU A 174 -18.72 11.43 -8.03
N ARG A 175 -19.27 11.45 -6.81
CA ARG A 175 -20.30 12.44 -6.43
C ARG A 175 -19.79 13.88 -6.44
N ARG A 176 -18.51 14.10 -6.12
CA ARG A 176 -17.89 15.44 -6.12
C ARG A 176 -17.66 15.96 -7.53
N GLU A 177 -17.39 15.10 -8.51
CA GLU A 177 -17.25 15.50 -9.91
C GLU A 177 -18.60 15.80 -10.58
N ALA A 178 -19.69 15.21 -10.07
CA ALA A 178 -21.05 15.40 -10.61
C ALA A 178 -21.80 16.65 -10.07
N SER A 179 -21.24 17.38 -9.09
CA SER A 179 -21.79 18.63 -8.54
C SER A 179 -21.11 19.87 -9.12
#